data_AF-A0A1V0HPE1-F1
#
_entry.id   AF-A0A1V0HPE1-F1
#
_cell.length_a   1.000
_cell.length_b   1.000
_cell.length_c   1.000
_cell.angle_alpha   90.00
_cell.angle_beta   90.00
_cell.angle_gamma   90.00
#
_symmetry.space_group_name_H-M   'P 1'
#
loop_
_entity.id
_entity.type
_entity.pdbx_description
1 polymer ?
#
loop_
_entity_poly.entity_id
_entity_poly.type
_entity_poly.pdbx_seq_one_letter_code
_entity_poly.pdbx_strand_id
1 'polypeptide(L)'
;MFGSGIYWIIIGIMNFTCVSLYKSIFLLLLLVFYLSIYPTMYTYVINRFFFRLHIFRFIFISPALWQIFEYIRGNLIIGFPWLQFGYTQIDGPLKIIAPIFGVEMVTFILVSISGLLTFLIIQKKKFF
;
A
#
# COMPACT_ATOMS: atom_id res chain seq x y z
N MET A 1 6.67 6.61 -0.43
CA MET A 1 6.67 5.25 0.14
C MET A 1 7.63 4.32 -0.60
N PHE A 2 7.41 4.03 -1.89
CA PHE A 2 8.29 3.11 -2.63
C PHE A 2 9.72 3.62 -2.82
N GLY A 3 9.92 4.89 -3.17
CA GLY A 3 11.28 5.43 -3.39
C GLY A 3 12.26 5.21 -2.23
N SER A 4 11.81 5.32 -0.99
CA SER A 4 12.63 5.03 0.20
C SER A 4 12.57 3.57 0.66
N GLY A 5 11.52 2.82 0.30
CA GLY A 5 11.35 1.43 0.75
C GLY A 5 12.02 0.37 -0.12
N ILE A 6 12.35 0.71 -1.37
CA ILE A 6 12.98 -0.23 -2.33
C ILE A 6 14.31 0.28 -2.92
N TYR A 7 14.92 1.31 -2.32
CA TYR A 7 16.19 1.88 -2.82
C TYR A 7 17.34 0.85 -2.89
N TRP A 8 17.32 -0.17 -2.01
CA TRP A 8 18.31 -1.24 -1.96
C TRP A 8 18.40 -2.04 -3.27
N ILE A 9 17.37 -1.98 -4.13
CA ILE A 9 17.38 -2.59 -5.47
C ILE A 9 18.50 -2.01 -6.35
N ILE A 10 18.90 -0.75 -6.14
CA ILE A 10 20.04 -0.15 -6.88
C ILE A 10 21.30 -0.99 -6.70
N ILE A 11 21.57 -1.44 -5.47
CA ILE A 11 22.76 -2.26 -5.14
C ILE A 11 22.65 -3.61 -5.87
N GLY A 12 21.45 -4.21 -5.88
CA GLY A 12 21.19 -5.44 -6.64
C GLY A 12 21.46 -5.29 -8.13
N ILE A 13 20.91 -4.26 -8.78
CA ILE A 13 21.11 -4.00 -10.21
C ILE A 13 22.60 -3.84 -10.52
N MET A 14 23.29 -2.99 -9.76
CA MET A 14 24.71 -2.72 -9.99
C MET A 14 25.57 -4.00 -9.90
N ASN A 15 25.23 -4.92 -8.97
CA ASN A 15 25.96 -6.17 -8.79
C ASN A 15 25.68 -7.20 -9.90
N PHE A 16 24.45 -7.27 -10.44
CA PHE A 16 24.07 -8.30 -11.41
C PHE A 16 24.20 -7.88 -12.87
N THR A 17 24.16 -6.58 -13.19
CA THR A 17 24.15 -6.10 -14.58
C THR A 17 25.39 -5.30 -14.98
N CYS A 18 26.33 -5.05 -14.05
CA CYS A 18 27.55 -4.26 -14.28
C CYS A 18 27.29 -2.89 -14.96
N VAL A 19 26.13 -2.28 -14.70
CA VAL A 19 25.75 -0.98 -15.27
C VAL A 19 26.12 0.16 -14.33
N SER A 20 26.30 1.37 -14.88
CA SER A 20 26.62 2.56 -14.09
C SER A 20 25.48 2.96 -13.13
N LEU A 21 25.84 3.72 -12.08
CA LEU A 21 24.91 4.20 -11.06
C LEU A 21 23.69 4.93 -11.66
N TYR A 22 23.92 5.83 -12.62
CA TYR A 22 22.86 6.62 -13.27
C TYR A 22 21.80 5.73 -13.94
N LYS A 23 22.23 4.66 -14.62
CA LYS A 23 21.32 3.71 -15.26
C LYS A 23 20.50 2.94 -14.22
N SER A 24 21.13 2.55 -13.11
CA SER A 24 20.45 1.84 -12.01
C SER A 24 19.41 2.71 -11.32
N ILE A 25 19.71 3.99 -11.08
CA ILE A 25 18.76 4.97 -10.53
C ILE A 25 17.58 5.17 -11.49
N PHE A 26 17.85 5.28 -12.79
CA PHE A 26 16.80 5.42 -13.80
C PHE A 26 15.83 4.21 -13.81
N LEU A 27 16.37 3.00 -13.74
CA LEU A 27 15.56 1.77 -13.64
C LEU A 27 14.74 1.73 -12.35
N LEU A 28 15.32 2.13 -11.20
CA LEU A 28 14.59 2.23 -9.94
C LEU A 28 13.44 3.24 -10.05
N LEU A 29 13.67 4.41 -10.64
CA LEU A 29 12.62 5.43 -10.82
C LEU A 29 11.45 4.91 -11.65
N LEU A 30 11.74 4.15 -12.71
CA LEU A 30 10.72 3.53 -13.56
C LEU A 30 9.90 2.50 -12.76
N LEU A 31 10.56 1.68 -11.94
CA LEU A 31 9.89 0.74 -11.02
C LEU A 31 9.03 1.46 -9.98
N VAL A 32 9.55 2.52 -9.36
CA VAL A 32 8.81 3.34 -8.38
C VAL A 32 7.59 3.98 -9.03
N PHE A 33 7.73 4.48 -10.26
CA PHE A 33 6.62 5.05 -11.02
C PHE A 33 5.54 3.99 -11.27
N TYR A 34 5.93 2.81 -11.76
CA TYR A 34 5.02 1.69 -11.96
C TYR A 34 4.28 1.31 -10.66
N LEU A 35 4.98 1.14 -9.54
CA LEU A 35 4.36 0.78 -8.26
C LEU A 35 3.47 1.90 -7.70
N SER A 36 3.75 3.16 -8.00
CA SER A 36 2.96 4.30 -7.52
C SER A 36 1.62 4.46 -8.25
N ILE A 37 1.44 3.81 -9.40
CA ILE A 37 0.17 3.79 -10.12
C ILE A 37 -0.92 3.14 -9.26
N TYR A 38 -0.62 2.06 -8.53
CA TYR A 38 -1.60 1.33 -7.71
C TYR A 38 -2.23 2.16 -6.57
N PRO A 39 -1.47 2.80 -5.66
CA PRO A 39 -2.07 3.68 -4.64
C PRO A 39 -2.72 4.92 -5.26
N THR A 40 -2.24 5.39 -6.42
CA THR A 40 -2.88 6.49 -7.15
C THR A 40 -4.25 6.07 -7.69
N MET A 41 -4.36 4.88 -8.27
CA MET A 41 -5.65 4.33 -8.72
C MET A 41 -6.59 4.07 -7.56
N TYR A 42 -6.09 3.56 -6.44
CA TYR A 42 -6.86 3.43 -5.20
C TYR A 42 -7.47 4.77 -4.76
N THR A 43 -6.65 5.82 -4.66
CA THR A 43 -7.12 7.16 -4.25
C THR A 43 -8.05 7.79 -5.29
N TYR A 44 -7.79 7.57 -6.58
CA TYR A 44 -8.66 8.03 -7.65
C TYR A 44 -10.05 7.38 -7.58
N VAL A 45 -10.13 6.05 -7.51
CA VAL A 45 -11.39 5.29 -7.49
C VAL A 45 -12.21 5.65 -6.25
N ILE A 46 -11.59 5.69 -5.07
CA ILE A 46 -12.33 6.01 -3.84
C ILE A 46 -12.87 7.44 -3.85
N ASN A 47 -12.13 8.40 -4.41
CA ASN A 47 -12.59 9.79 -4.49
C ASN A 47 -13.60 10.02 -5.62
N ARG A 48 -13.50 9.27 -6.72
CA ARG A 48 -14.42 9.39 -7.86
C ARG A 48 -15.79 8.80 -7.56
N PHE A 49 -15.84 7.61 -6.97
CA PHE A 49 -17.08 6.85 -6.77
C PHE A 49 -17.64 6.95 -5.35
N PHE A 50 -16.79 7.12 -4.34
CA PHE A 50 -17.17 7.14 -2.93
C PHE A 50 -16.85 8.48 -2.27
N PHE A 51 -17.15 9.59 -2.93
CA PHE A 51 -16.78 10.93 -2.46
C PHE A 51 -17.43 11.34 -1.12
N ARG A 52 -18.57 10.75 -0.75
CA ARG A 52 -19.30 11.09 0.49
C ARG A 52 -18.51 10.65 1.73
N LEU A 53 -18.47 11.53 2.74
CA LEU A 53 -17.82 11.28 4.03
C LEU A 53 -18.76 10.47 4.93
N HIS A 54 -18.80 9.15 4.71
CA HIS A 54 -19.56 8.20 5.51
C HIS A 54 -18.60 7.20 6.17
N ILE A 55 -18.86 6.80 7.42
CA ILE A 55 -17.98 5.86 8.16
C ILE A 55 -17.77 4.54 7.39
N PHE A 56 -18.80 4.07 6.69
CA PHE A 56 -18.75 2.87 5.84
C PHE A 56 -17.67 2.96 4.73
N ARG A 57 -17.41 4.17 4.20
CA ARG A 57 -16.33 4.42 3.23
C ARG A 57 -14.96 4.06 3.80
N PHE A 58 -14.73 4.44 5.06
CA PHE A 58 -13.43 4.30 5.71
C PHE A 58 -13.21 2.90 6.30
N ILE A 59 -14.26 2.26 6.84
CA ILE A 59 -14.14 0.94 7.48
C ILE A 59 -14.11 -0.21 6.48
N PHE A 60 -14.94 -0.15 5.42
CA PHE A 60 -15.17 -1.31 4.54
C PHE A 60 -14.69 -1.05 3.12
N ILE A 61 -15.12 0.06 2.50
CA ILE A 61 -14.81 0.33 1.10
C ILE A 61 -13.31 0.59 0.90
N SER A 62 -12.70 1.41 1.76
CA SER A 62 -11.28 1.73 1.72
C SER A 62 -10.38 0.49 1.80
N PRO A 63 -10.49 -0.38 2.82
CA PRO A 63 -9.63 -1.57 2.90
C PRO A 63 -9.96 -2.62 1.83
N ALA A 64 -11.22 -2.76 1.39
CA ALA A 64 -11.55 -3.65 0.29
C ALA A 64 -10.93 -3.19 -1.04
N LEU A 65 -11.02 -1.89 -1.36
CA LEU A 65 -10.36 -1.33 -2.55
C LEU A 65 -8.84 -1.45 -2.44
N TRP A 66 -8.27 -1.18 -1.26
CA TRP A 66 -6.84 -1.35 -1.03
C TRP A 66 -6.40 -2.79 -1.33
N GLN A 67 -7.14 -3.79 -0.84
CA GLN A 67 -6.86 -5.20 -1.06
C GLN A 67 -6.90 -5.57 -2.56
N ILE A 68 -7.88 -5.06 -3.31
CA ILE A 68 -7.98 -5.28 -4.75
C ILE A 68 -6.74 -4.72 -5.47
N PHE A 69 -6.33 -3.49 -5.17
CA PHE A 69 -5.18 -2.88 -5.84
C PHE A 69 -3.85 -3.53 -5.42
N GLU A 70 -3.73 -3.96 -4.16
CA GLU A 70 -2.59 -4.75 -3.68
C GLU A 70 -2.50 -6.11 -4.36
N TYR A 71 -3.63 -6.78 -4.54
CA TYR A 71 -3.71 -8.04 -5.27
C TYR A 71 -3.30 -7.86 -6.74
N ILE A 72 -3.80 -6.81 -7.42
CA ILE A 72 -3.39 -6.51 -8.79
C ILE A 72 -1.89 -6.19 -8.85
N ARG A 73 -1.36 -5.41 -7.89
CA ARG A 73 0.09 -5.10 -7.80
C ARG A 73 0.94 -6.36 -7.58
N GLY A 74 0.42 -7.33 -6.84
CA GLY A 74 1.09 -8.59 -6.54
C GLY A 74 1.03 -9.62 -7.67
N ASN A 75 0.12 -9.48 -8.64
CA ASN A 75 -0.10 -10.50 -9.68
C ASN A 75 0.03 -10.01 -11.12
N LEU A 76 -0.06 -8.69 -11.38
CA LEU A 76 -0.03 -8.16 -12.74
C LEU A 76 1.40 -8.22 -13.32
N ILE A 77 1.51 -8.66 -14.58
CA ILE A 77 2.76 -8.96 -15.30
C ILE A 77 3.53 -10.13 -14.67
N ILE A 78 4.31 -9.84 -13.63
CA ILE A 78 5.10 -10.82 -12.87
C ILE A 78 4.81 -10.65 -11.36
N GLY A 79 4.20 -9.53 -10.97
CA GLY A 79 3.91 -9.20 -9.58
C GLY A 79 5.11 -8.64 -8.82
N PHE A 80 4.87 -7.62 -7.99
CA PHE A 80 5.89 -7.12 -7.05
C PHE A 80 5.24 -6.69 -5.72
N PRO A 81 4.84 -7.65 -4.87
CA PRO A 81 4.09 -7.41 -3.63
C PRO A 81 4.98 -6.97 -2.45
N TRP A 82 5.94 -6.06 -2.68
CA TRP A 82 6.80 -5.54 -1.60
C TRP A 82 6.09 -4.48 -0.76
N LEU A 83 6.55 -4.26 0.48
CA LEU A 83 6.04 -3.23 1.41
C LEU A 83 4.55 -3.36 1.81
N GLN A 84 4.05 -4.59 1.98
CA GLN A 84 2.69 -4.78 2.51
C GLN A 84 2.65 -4.45 4.00
N PHE A 85 1.67 -3.66 4.43
CA PHE A 85 1.56 -3.23 5.83
C PHE A 85 1.34 -4.38 6.80
N GLY A 86 0.72 -5.49 6.38
CA GLY A 86 0.50 -6.65 7.24
C GLY A 86 1.79 -7.21 7.86
N TYR A 87 2.92 -7.16 7.14
CA TYR A 87 4.21 -7.62 7.67
C TYR A 87 4.74 -6.76 8.82
N THR A 88 4.29 -5.51 8.95
CA THR A 88 4.65 -4.67 10.11
C THR A 88 4.13 -5.22 11.44
N GLN A 89 3.17 -6.15 11.38
CA GLN A 89 2.53 -6.75 12.55
C GLN A 89 3.10 -8.12 12.91
N ILE A 90 4.23 -8.53 12.35
CA ILE A 90 4.83 -9.83 12.69
C ILE A 90 5.11 -9.97 14.20
N ASP A 91 5.58 -8.89 14.82
CA ASP A 91 5.77 -8.77 16.28
C ASP A 91 4.66 -7.94 16.95
N GLY A 92 3.65 -7.53 16.18
CA GLY A 92 2.56 -6.66 16.62
C GLY A 92 1.38 -7.40 17.26
N PRO A 93 0.41 -6.65 17.81
CA PRO A 93 -0.79 -7.24 18.42
C PRO A 93 -1.66 -8.01 17.42
N LEU A 94 -1.60 -7.67 16.13
CA LEU A 94 -2.40 -8.33 15.09
C LEU A 94 -1.76 -9.61 14.54
N LYS A 95 -0.59 -10.04 15.04
CA LYS A 95 0.13 -11.24 14.56
C LYS A 95 -0.70 -12.52 14.60
N ILE A 96 -1.61 -12.63 15.58
CA ILE A 96 -2.45 -13.83 15.81
C ILE A 96 -3.42 -14.07 14.65
N ILE A 97 -3.72 -13.03 13.86
CA ILE A 97 -4.65 -13.10 12.73
C ILE A 97 -3.97 -13.71 11.50
N ALA A 98 -2.67 -13.46 11.32
CA ALA A 98 -1.90 -13.92 10.18
C ALA A 98 -1.96 -15.45 9.94
N PRO A 99 -1.81 -16.34 10.95
CA PRO A 99 -1.91 -17.78 10.73
C PRO A 99 -3.33 -18.28 10.43
N ILE A 100 -4.38 -17.49 10.71
CA ILE A 100 -5.78 -17.91 10.52
C ILE A 100 -6.29 -17.46 9.15
N PHE A 101 -6.04 -16.21 8.78
CA PHE A 101 -6.61 -15.58 7.58
C PHE A 101 -5.56 -15.03 6.62
N GLY A 102 -4.28 -15.21 6.92
CA GLY A 102 -3.17 -14.68 6.13
C GLY A 102 -2.83 -13.22 6.46
N VAL A 103 -1.69 -12.77 5.93
CA VAL A 103 -1.18 -11.39 6.10
C VAL A 103 -2.06 -10.33 5.44
N GLU A 104 -2.84 -10.74 4.44
CA GLU A 104 -3.82 -9.90 3.75
C GLU A 104 -4.91 -9.39 4.69
N MET A 105 -5.43 -10.27 5.56
CA MET A 105 -6.42 -9.88 6.56
C MET A 105 -5.85 -8.90 7.59
N VAL A 106 -4.57 -9.07 7.95
CA VAL A 106 -3.89 -8.11 8.85
C VAL A 106 -3.80 -6.73 8.18
N THR A 107 -3.46 -6.70 6.89
CA THR A 107 -3.43 -5.46 6.09
C THR A 107 -4.82 -4.82 6.02
N PHE A 108 -5.87 -5.62 5.77
CA PHE A 108 -7.25 -5.15 5.73
C PHE A 108 -7.64 -4.45 7.03
N ILE A 109 -7.40 -5.08 8.18
CA ILE A 109 -7.73 -4.54 9.50
C ILE A 109 -6.95 -3.27 9.79
N LEU A 110 -5.64 -3.22 9.46
CA LEU A 110 -4.83 -2.02 9.63
C LEU A 110 -5.39 -0.83 8.84
N VAL A 111 -5.78 -1.05 7.58
CA VAL A 111 -6.37 0.00 6.74
C VAL A 111 -7.74 0.43 7.30
N SER A 112 -8.57 -0.49 7.79
CA SER A 112 -9.82 -0.14 8.50
C SER A 112 -9.57 0.75 9.72
N ILE A 113 -8.58 0.39 10.57
CA ILE A 113 -8.23 1.16 11.78
C ILE A 113 -7.73 2.56 11.39
N SER A 114 -6.84 2.65 10.40
CA SER A 114 -6.35 3.95 9.89
C SER A 114 -7.48 4.79 9.30
N GLY A 115 -8.41 4.15 8.58
CA GLY A 115 -9.61 4.79 8.05
C GLY A 115 -10.51 5.36 9.14
N LEU A 116 -10.76 4.59 10.20
CA LEU A 116 -11.52 5.02 11.38
C LEU A 116 -10.90 6.24 12.06
N LEU A 117 -9.60 6.19 12.34
CA LEU A 117 -8.87 7.31 12.93
C LEU A 117 -8.98 8.56 12.05
N THR A 118 -8.83 8.40 10.74
CA THR A 118 -8.97 9.50 9.78
C THR A 118 -10.38 10.10 9.81
N PHE A 119 -11.41 9.25 9.81
CA PHE A 119 -12.80 9.69 9.90
C PHE A 119 -13.06 10.50 11.18
N LEU A 120 -12.60 10.02 12.34
CA LEU A 120 -12.76 10.71 13.62
C LEU A 120 -12.09 12.09 13.63
N ILE A 121 -10.89 12.19 13.07
CA ILE A 121 -10.16 13.47 12.96
C ILE A 121 -10.90 14.46 12.06
N ILE A 122 -11.41 14.00 10.90
CA ILE A 122 -12.18 14.84 9.96
C ILE A 122 -13.49 15.30 10.59
N GLN A 123 -14.21 14.39 11.28
CA GLN A 123 -15.47 14.71 11.91
C GLN A 123 -15.29 15.76 13.01
N LYS A 124 -14.25 15.63 13.85
CA LYS A 124 -13.93 16.63 14.88
C LYS A 124 -13.71 18.02 14.29
N LYS A 125 -12.99 18.13 13.16
CA LYS A 125 -12.77 19.41 12.45
C LYS A 125 -14.03 20.03 11.87
N LYS A 126 -15.12 19.28 11.69
CA LYS A 126 -16.39 19.82 11.17
C LYS A 126 -17.25 20.47 12.27
N PHE A 127 -16.95 20.17 13.54
CA PHE A 127 -17.69 20.67 14.70
C PHE A 127 -17.02 21.87 15.40
N PHE A 128 -15.78 22.22 15.03
CA PHE A 128 -15.09 23.45 15.43
C PHE A 128 -15.05 24.39 14.23
#